data_AF-A0A0Q9WMF4-F1
#
_entry.id   AF-A0A0Q9WMF4-F1
#
_cell.length_a   1.000
_cell.length_b   1.000
_cell.length_c   1.000
_cell.angle_alpha   90.00
_cell.angle_beta   90.00
_cell.angle_gamma   90.00
#
_symmetry.space_group_name_H-M   'P 1'
#
loop_
_entity.id
_entity.type
_entity.pdbx_description
1 polymer ?
#
loop_
_entity_poly.entity_id
_entity_poly.type
_entity_poly.pdbx_seq_one_letter_code
_entity_poly.pdbx_strand_id
1 'polypeptide(L)'
;MIELSDTEKSALSKLETQWMQHYMPSKHMPESNPCPLPVPKRKPRRPTVRPRAKAAGKAKPDAQSVDPHTLDDHVNIVYRICIPPLKPHWQCRSFDLCMPAYVCKDNLIEQLITWQLLDRIMELPQEEATAMFQKYVKKLLQMQVD
;
A
#
# COMPACT_ATOMS: atom_id res chain seq x y z
N MET A 1 -31.90 6.51 -12.49
CA MET A 1 -32.63 5.72 -11.48
C MET A 1 -33.33 4.59 -12.21
N ILE A 2 -32.99 3.34 -11.90
CA ILE A 2 -33.67 2.18 -12.50
C ILE A 2 -34.88 1.93 -11.61
N GLU A 3 -36.07 2.27 -12.10
CA GLU A 3 -37.31 1.91 -11.42
C GLU A 3 -37.69 0.48 -11.78
N LEU A 4 -37.81 -0.36 -10.77
CA LEU A 4 -38.23 -1.75 -10.93
C LEU A 4 -39.73 -1.80 -11.23
N SER A 5 -40.10 -2.65 -12.19
CA SER A 5 -41.50 -2.96 -12.47
C SER A 5 -42.16 -3.65 -11.29
N ASP A 6 -43.48 -3.56 -11.16
CA ASP A 6 -44.20 -4.15 -10.02
C ASP A 6 -44.08 -5.69 -9.98
N THR A 7 -43.88 -6.31 -11.13
CA THR A 7 -43.55 -7.73 -11.27
C THR A 7 -42.19 -8.08 -10.67
N GLU A 8 -41.17 -7.24 -10.87
CA GLU A 8 -39.84 -7.44 -10.31
C GLU A 8 -39.83 -7.21 -8.80
N LYS A 9 -40.56 -6.20 -8.32
CA LYS A 9 -40.77 -5.98 -6.88
C LYS A 9 -41.43 -7.20 -6.21
N SER A 10 -42.47 -7.76 -6.84
CA SER A 10 -43.14 -8.96 -6.34
C SER A 10 -42.22 -10.19 -6.37
N ALA A 11 -41.41 -10.35 -7.42
CA ALA A 11 -40.43 -11.42 -7.52
C ALA A 11 -39.36 -11.31 -6.43
N LEU A 12 -38.88 -10.10 -6.12
CA LEU A 12 -37.91 -9.84 -5.04
C LEU A 12 -38.48 -10.20 -3.66
N SER A 13 -39.72 -9.80 -3.36
CA SER A 13 -40.36 -10.19 -2.08
C SER A 13 -40.52 -11.71 -1.95
N LYS A 14 -40.81 -12.42 -3.05
CA LYS A 14 -40.89 -13.89 -3.04
C LYS A 14 -39.52 -14.52 -2.82
N LEU A 15 -38.48 -13.99 -3.47
CA LEU A 15 -37.10 -14.44 -3.32
C LEU A 15 -36.63 -14.25 -1.87
N GLU A 16 -36.86 -13.07 -1.28
CA GLU A 16 -36.51 -12.76 0.11
C GLU A 16 -37.19 -13.74 1.08
N THR A 17 -38.48 -14.01 0.86
CA THR A 17 -39.24 -14.96 1.70
C THR A 17 -38.65 -16.37 1.60
N GLN A 18 -38.34 -16.85 0.40
CA GLN A 18 -37.70 -18.15 0.22
C GLN A 18 -36.30 -18.19 0.86
N TRP A 19 -35.53 -17.10 0.73
CA TRP A 19 -34.19 -17.05 1.27
C TRP A 19 -34.20 -17.10 2.80
N MET A 20 -35.12 -16.37 3.44
CA MET A 20 -35.32 -16.43 4.89
C MET A 20 -35.79 -17.81 5.38
N GLN A 21 -36.64 -18.49 4.62
CA GLN A 21 -37.10 -19.85 4.98
C GLN A 21 -35.95 -20.88 4.94
N HIS A 22 -35.00 -20.71 4.03
CA HIS A 22 -33.84 -21.59 3.89
C HIS A 22 -32.62 -21.11 4.69
N TYR A 23 -32.65 -19.90 5.24
CA TYR A 23 -31.59 -19.36 6.07
C TYR A 23 -31.63 -20.00 7.46
N MET A 24 -30.74 -20.97 7.69
CA MET A 24 -30.52 -21.56 9.01
C MET A 24 -29.36 -20.84 9.72
N PRO A 25 -29.62 -19.97 10.72
CA PRO A 25 -28.58 -19.18 11.38
C PRO A 25 -27.52 -20.06 12.04
N SER A 26 -27.93 -21.25 12.52
CA SER A 26 -27.07 -22.24 13.17
C SER A 26 -26.09 -22.95 12.24
N LYS A 27 -26.36 -23.03 10.93
CA LYS A 27 -25.44 -23.63 9.94
C LYS A 27 -24.46 -22.61 9.35
N HIS A 28 -24.79 -21.33 9.41
CA HIS A 28 -24.01 -20.25 8.80
C HIS A 28 -23.23 -19.41 9.80
N MET A 29 -23.46 -19.55 11.11
CA MET A 29 -22.52 -19.06 12.11
C MET A 29 -21.32 -20.01 12.15
N PRO A 30 -20.09 -19.55 11.84
CA PRO A 30 -18.91 -20.34 12.12
C PRO A 30 -18.89 -20.64 13.62
N GLU A 31 -18.68 -21.90 14.00
CA GLU A 31 -18.46 -22.24 15.41
C GLU A 31 -17.34 -21.36 15.94
N SER A 32 -17.62 -20.62 17.01
CA SER A 32 -16.63 -19.77 17.66
C SER A 32 -15.45 -20.66 18.04
N ASN A 33 -14.34 -20.53 17.33
CA ASN A 33 -13.15 -21.33 17.57
C ASN A 33 -12.79 -21.18 19.06
N PRO A 34 -12.79 -22.26 19.86
CA PRO A 34 -12.43 -22.15 21.27
C PRO A 34 -11.01 -21.57 21.33
N CYS A 35 -10.86 -20.38 21.94
CA CYS A 35 -9.58 -19.69 22.06
C CYS A 35 -8.53 -20.68 22.60
N PRO A 36 -7.56 -21.11 21.78
CA PRO A 36 -6.59 -22.07 22.24
C PRO A 36 -5.64 -21.35 23.21
N LEU A 37 -5.78 -21.72 24.48
CA LEU A 37 -4.87 -21.44 25.60
C LEU A 37 -4.88 -19.99 26.15
N PRO A 38 -4.81 -19.82 27.48
CA PRO A 38 -4.55 -18.51 28.07
C PRO A 38 -3.19 -17.98 27.60
N VAL A 39 -3.19 -16.76 27.09
CA VAL A 39 -1.97 -16.07 26.64
C VAL A 39 -0.95 -16.09 27.78
N PRO A 40 0.28 -16.62 27.59
CA PRO A 40 1.27 -16.67 28.66
C PRO A 40 1.53 -15.27 29.18
N LYS A 41 1.47 -15.10 30.51
CA LYS A 41 1.70 -13.81 31.19
C LYS A 41 3.03 -13.23 30.68
N ARG A 42 2.95 -12.07 30.01
CA ARG A 42 4.14 -11.39 29.47
C ARG A 42 5.09 -11.11 30.63
N LYS A 43 6.26 -11.75 30.63
CA LYS A 43 7.36 -11.39 31.54
C LYS A 43 7.64 -9.89 31.37
N PRO A 44 7.83 -9.11 32.45
CA PRO A 44 8.16 -7.70 32.33
C PRO A 44 9.44 -7.59 31.51
N ARG A 45 9.33 -7.02 30.30
CA ARG A 45 10.48 -6.77 29.44
C ARG A 45 11.34 -5.74 30.17
N ARG A 46 12.59 -6.10 30.51
CA ARG A 46 13.59 -5.11 30.91
C ARG A 46 13.59 -3.99 29.86
N PRO A 47 13.61 -2.70 30.27
CA PRO A 47 13.71 -1.61 29.32
C PRO A 47 15.04 -1.72 28.60
N THR A 48 15.02 -2.37 27.44
CA THR A 48 16.11 -2.26 26.48
C THR A 48 15.95 -0.87 25.93
N VAL A 49 16.87 0.02 26.29
CA VAL A 49 17.04 1.31 25.62
C VAL A 49 17.42 0.98 24.19
N ARG A 50 16.41 0.74 23.35
CA ARG A 50 16.63 0.64 21.91
C ARG A 50 17.07 2.04 21.48
N PRO A 51 18.22 2.19 20.81
CA PRO A 51 18.57 3.48 20.23
C PRO A 51 17.40 3.88 19.34
N ARG A 52 16.82 5.05 19.62
CA ARG A 52 15.76 5.64 18.82
C ARG A 52 16.25 5.60 17.38
N ALA A 53 15.60 4.80 16.53
CA ALA A 53 15.91 4.79 15.11
C ALA A 53 15.90 6.25 14.66
N LYS A 54 17.00 6.72 14.07
CA LYS A 54 17.07 8.07 13.53
C LYS A 54 15.86 8.21 12.63
N ALA A 55 14.98 9.16 12.96
CA ALA A 55 13.80 9.42 12.14
C ALA A 55 14.29 9.59 10.71
N ALA A 56 13.75 8.78 9.78
CA ALA A 56 14.01 8.93 8.36
C ALA A 56 13.86 10.42 8.02
N GLY A 57 14.75 10.94 7.17
CA GLY A 57 14.79 12.35 6.78
C GLY A 57 13.37 12.90 6.68
N LYS A 58 13.07 13.89 7.53
CA LYS A 58 11.76 14.52 7.56
C LYS A 58 11.49 14.98 6.13
N ALA A 59 10.33 14.60 5.59
CA ALA A 59 9.81 15.32 4.43
C ALA A 59 9.91 16.82 4.74
N LYS A 60 10.28 17.65 3.77
CA LYS A 60 10.40 19.09 3.98
C LYS A 60 9.18 19.56 4.78
N PRO A 61 9.35 20.31 5.87
CA PRO A 61 8.25 20.65 6.78
C PRO A 61 7.07 21.35 6.09
N ASP A 62 7.28 21.90 4.90
CA ASP A 62 6.29 22.59 4.08
C ASP A 62 5.76 21.77 2.89
N ALA A 63 6.11 20.49 2.77
CA ALA A 63 5.61 19.63 1.70
C ALA A 63 4.16 19.21 1.99
N GLN A 64 3.21 19.90 1.35
CA GLN A 64 1.80 19.52 1.42
C GLN A 64 1.60 18.19 0.70
N SER A 65 1.01 17.21 1.40
CA SER A 65 0.56 15.97 0.78
C SER A 65 -0.58 16.32 -0.19
N VAL A 66 -0.41 16.01 -1.46
CA VAL A 66 -1.42 16.22 -2.50
C VAL A 66 -1.84 14.87 -3.05
N ASP A 67 -3.15 14.70 -3.27
CA ASP A 67 -3.68 13.53 -3.97
C ASP A 67 -3.27 13.60 -5.45
N PRO A 68 -2.49 12.64 -5.99
CA PRO A 68 -2.07 12.65 -7.38
C PRO A 68 -3.24 12.67 -8.36
N HIS A 69 -4.44 12.19 -8.01
CA HIS A 69 -5.62 12.21 -8.89
C HIS A 69 -6.19 13.61 -9.12
N THR A 70 -5.91 14.56 -8.23
CA THR A 70 -6.36 15.96 -8.33
C THR A 70 -5.43 16.84 -9.15
N LEU A 71 -4.22 16.35 -9.45
CA LEU A 71 -3.21 17.07 -10.20
C LEU A 71 -3.31 16.79 -11.69
N ASP A 72 -2.86 17.74 -12.51
CA ASP A 72 -2.74 17.53 -13.96
C ASP A 72 -1.63 16.51 -14.27
N ASP A 73 -1.81 15.73 -15.33
CA ASP A 73 -1.01 14.54 -15.63
C ASP A 73 0.49 14.85 -15.78
N HIS A 74 0.81 16.01 -16.36
CA HIS A 74 2.18 16.43 -16.64
C HIS A 74 2.84 17.20 -15.49
N VAL A 75 2.16 17.40 -14.36
CA VAL A 75 2.74 18.09 -13.20
C VAL A 75 3.75 17.19 -12.52
N ASN A 76 4.98 17.70 -12.35
CA ASN A 76 6.01 16.99 -11.60
C ASN A 76 5.71 17.03 -10.10
N ILE A 77 5.65 15.84 -9.50
CA ILE A 77 5.45 15.63 -8.07
C ILE A 77 6.66 14.95 -7.46
N VAL A 78 6.85 15.16 -6.15
CA VAL A 78 7.82 14.40 -5.35
C VAL A 78 7.10 13.21 -4.75
N TYR A 79 7.33 12.02 -5.33
CA TYR A 79 6.79 10.77 -4.85
C TYR A 79 7.78 10.09 -3.91
N ARG A 80 7.39 9.93 -2.64
CA ARG A 80 8.21 9.30 -1.61
C ARG A 80 7.89 7.81 -1.50
N ILE A 81 8.87 6.96 -1.83
CA ILE A 81 8.77 5.51 -1.68
C ILE A 81 9.51 5.07 -0.43
N CYS A 82 8.81 4.40 0.47
CA CYS A 82 9.40 3.82 1.67
C CYS A 82 9.61 2.32 1.47
N ILE A 83 10.88 1.87 1.49
CA ILE A 83 11.24 0.46 1.40
C ILE A 83 11.50 -0.08 2.81
N PRO A 84 10.68 -1.03 3.30
CA PRO A 84 10.89 -1.66 4.58
C PRO A 84 12.13 -2.58 4.55
N PRO A 85 12.65 -3.00 5.71
CA PRO A 85 13.77 -3.94 5.78
C PRO A 85 13.30 -5.36 5.39
N LEU A 86 13.25 -5.63 4.09
CA LEU A 86 12.82 -6.92 3.53
C LEU A 86 13.86 -8.03 3.74
N LYS A 87 15.14 -7.68 3.86
CA LYS A 87 16.24 -8.61 4.20
C LYS A 87 16.87 -8.25 5.56
N PRO A 88 17.49 -9.20 6.27
CA PRO A 88 18.06 -8.96 7.60
C PRO A 88 19.15 -7.88 7.65
N HIS A 89 19.89 -7.72 6.55
CA HIS A 89 20.95 -6.71 6.40
C HIS A 89 20.43 -5.37 5.90
N TRP A 90 19.15 -5.27 5.55
CA TRP A 90 18.55 -4.04 5.05
C TRP A 90 18.05 -3.17 6.18
N GLN A 91 18.22 -1.87 5.98
CA GLN A 91 17.63 -0.86 6.86
C GLN A 91 16.42 -0.24 6.15
N CYS A 92 15.44 0.22 6.92
CA CYS A 92 14.32 0.97 6.36
C CYS A 92 14.85 2.25 5.69
N ARG A 93 14.50 2.46 4.42
CA ARG A 93 14.94 3.63 3.64
C ARG A 93 13.77 4.28 2.93
N SER A 94 13.84 5.60 2.76
CA SER A 94 12.86 6.37 2.01
C SER A 94 13.54 7.07 0.84
N PHE A 95 12.97 6.96 -0.34
CA PHE A 95 13.47 7.55 -1.57
C PHE A 95 12.47 8.59 -2.06
N ASP A 96 12.94 9.83 -2.23
CA ASP A 96 12.13 10.92 -2.76
C ASP A 96 12.44 11.05 -4.25
N LEU A 97 11.48 10.70 -5.10
CA LEU A 97 11.62 10.68 -6.55
C LEU A 97 10.79 11.79 -7.19
N CYS A 98 11.35 12.50 -8.15
CA CYS A 98 10.64 13.52 -8.91
C CYS A 98 10.12 12.92 -10.21
N MET A 99 8.79 12.86 -10.38
CA MET A 99 8.16 12.30 -11.57
C MET A 99 6.80 12.94 -11.86
N PRO A 100 6.28 12.85 -13.10
CA PRO A 100 4.94 13.34 -13.44
C PRO A 100 3.82 12.63 -12.67
N ALA A 101 2.71 13.31 -12.44
CA ALA A 101 1.57 12.78 -11.70
C ALA A 101 0.94 11.53 -12.37
N TYR A 102 0.92 11.47 -13.71
CA TYR A 102 0.36 10.31 -14.43
C TYR A 102 1.04 8.99 -14.04
N VAL A 103 2.35 9.03 -13.73
CA VAL A 103 3.13 7.85 -13.34
C VAL A 103 2.60 7.22 -12.06
N CYS A 104 2.10 8.05 -11.15
CA CYS A 104 1.44 7.62 -9.92
C CYS A 104 -0.02 7.24 -10.16
N LYS A 105 -0.74 7.94 -11.03
CA LYS A 105 -2.14 7.63 -11.35
C LYS A 105 -2.28 6.24 -11.98
N ASP A 106 -1.39 5.91 -12.90
CA ASP A 106 -1.43 4.66 -13.68
C ASP A 106 -0.62 3.52 -13.02
N ASN A 107 -0.17 3.71 -11.78
CA ASN A 107 0.63 2.74 -11.01
C ASN A 107 1.87 2.20 -11.75
N LEU A 108 2.48 3.02 -12.63
CA LEU A 108 3.63 2.59 -13.43
C LEU A 108 4.84 2.25 -12.54
N ILE A 109 4.91 2.82 -11.33
CA ILE A 109 5.99 2.62 -10.36
C ILE A 109 6.11 1.17 -9.90
N GLU A 110 4.98 0.45 -9.74
CA GLU A 110 5.01 -0.92 -9.23
C GLU A 110 5.78 -1.86 -10.18
N GLN A 111 5.64 -1.64 -11.49
CA GLN A 111 6.36 -2.39 -12.52
C GLN A 111 7.87 -2.10 -12.50
N LEU A 112 8.30 -0.98 -11.91
CA LEU A 112 9.71 -0.58 -11.82
C LEU A 112 10.44 -1.29 -10.68
N ILE A 113 9.71 -1.70 -9.63
CA ILE A 113 10.30 -2.22 -8.39
C ILE A 113 10.56 -3.71 -8.54
N THR A 114 11.72 -4.04 -9.11
CA THR A 114 12.24 -5.41 -9.16
C THR A 114 13.16 -5.69 -7.98
N TRP A 115 13.25 -6.96 -7.56
CA TRP A 115 14.19 -7.39 -6.52
C TRP A 115 15.65 -7.06 -6.85
N GLN A 116 16.05 -7.13 -8.12
CA GLN A 116 17.40 -6.76 -8.54
C GLN A 116 17.69 -5.27 -8.37
N LEU A 117 16.72 -4.41 -8.67
CA LEU A 117 16.84 -2.98 -8.44
C LEU A 117 16.92 -2.68 -6.94
N LEU A 118 16.03 -3.29 -6.14
CA LEU A 118 16.01 -3.17 -4.68
C LEU A 118 17.36 -3.57 -4.07
N ASP A 119 17.92 -4.71 -4.47
CA ASP A 119 19.23 -5.16 -3.98
C ASP A 119 20.32 -4.10 -4.23
N ARG A 120 20.38 -3.53 -5.44
CA ARG A 120 21.38 -2.51 -5.79
C ARG A 120 21.20 -1.19 -5.04
N ILE A 121 19.97 -0.67 -4.92
CA ILE A 121 19.73 0.61 -4.23
C ILE A 121 19.89 0.49 -2.72
N MET A 122 19.73 -0.70 -2.16
CA MET A 122 19.87 -0.95 -0.72
C MET A 122 21.33 -1.13 -0.30
N GLU A 123 22.21 -1.59 -1.20
CA GLU A 123 23.66 -1.70 -0.97
C GLU A 123 24.37 -0.33 -1.03
N LEU A 124 23.92 0.57 -1.90
CA LEU A 124 24.56 1.87 -2.11
C LEU A 124 24.27 2.89 -1.00
N PRO A 125 25.08 3.96 -0.88
CA PRO A 125 24.74 5.13 -0.08
C PRO A 125 23.42 5.77 -0.51
N GLN A 126 22.70 6.39 0.42
CA GLN A 126 21.36 6.94 0.20
C GLN A 126 21.27 7.91 -1.00
N GLU A 127 22.25 8.80 -1.15
CA GLU A 127 22.27 9.82 -2.23
C GLU A 127 22.46 9.16 -3.60
N GLU A 128 23.43 8.26 -3.73
CA GLU A 128 23.72 7.52 -4.96
C GLU A 128 22.57 6.58 -5.33
N ALA A 129 21.99 5.90 -4.34
CA ALA A 129 20.83 5.04 -4.52
C ALA A 129 19.62 5.82 -5.03
N THR A 130 19.37 7.02 -4.48
CA THR A 130 18.27 7.90 -4.94
C THR A 130 18.53 8.38 -6.36
N ALA A 131 19.76 8.79 -6.68
CA ALA A 131 20.14 9.21 -8.03
C ALA A 131 20.00 8.07 -9.06
N MET A 132 20.41 6.84 -8.69
CA MET A 132 20.26 5.66 -9.54
C MET A 132 18.79 5.34 -9.77
N PHE A 133 17.97 5.36 -8.71
CA PHE A 133 16.54 5.09 -8.81
C PHE A 133 15.84 6.14 -9.68
N GLN A 134 16.15 7.42 -9.47
CA GLN A 134 15.66 8.52 -10.30
C GLN A 134 16.04 8.37 -11.78
N LYS A 135 17.27 7.94 -12.07
CA LYS A 135 17.73 7.67 -13.45
C LYS A 135 16.97 6.51 -14.09
N TYR A 136 16.68 5.47 -13.32
CA TYR A 136 15.92 4.31 -13.78
C TYR A 136 14.48 4.67 -14.15
N VAL A 137 13.81 5.44 -13.29
CA VAL A 137 12.48 5.99 -13.57
C VAL A 137 12.50 6.82 -14.85
N LYS A 138 13.43 7.79 -14.97
CA LYS A 138 13.53 8.65 -16.16
C LYS A 138 13.73 7.86 -17.46
N LYS A 139 14.57 6.82 -17.44
CA LYS A 139 14.84 5.99 -18.61
C LYS A 139 13.59 5.26 -19.09
N LEU A 140 12.76 4.75 -18.17
CA LEU A 140 11.55 4.02 -18.55
C LEU A 140 10.42 4.94 -18.99
N LEU A 141 10.30 6.13 -18.39
CA LEU A 141 9.39 7.16 -18.89
C LEU A 141 9.75 7.61 -20.31
N GLN A 142 11.04 7.64 -20.66
CA GLN A 142 11.46 7.90 -22.05
C GLN A 142 11.08 6.75 -22.99
N MET A 143 11.15 5.49 -22.55
CA MET A 143 10.81 4.33 -23.37
C MET A 143 9.30 4.17 -23.64
N GLN A 144 8.42 4.79 -22.85
CA GLN A 144 6.96 4.72 -23.05
C GLN A 144 6.41 5.86 -23.92
N VAL A 145 7.27 6.80 -24.33
CA VAL A 145 6.91 7.95 -25.17
C VAL A 145 7.26 7.71 -26.65
N ASP A 146 7.90 6.57 -26.97
CA ASP A 146 8.12 6.06 -28.34
C ASP A 146 7.07 5.00 -28.71
#